data_AF-A0AAE0KBB1-F1
#
_entry.id   AF-A0AAE0KBB1-F1
#
_cell.length_a   1.000
_cell.length_b   1.000
_cell.length_c   1.000
_cell.angle_alpha   90.00
_cell.angle_beta   90.00
_cell.angle_gamma   90.00
#
_symmetry.space_group_name_H-M   'P 1'
#
loop_
_entity.id
_entity.type
_entity.pdbx_description
1 polymer ?
#
loop_
_entity_poly.entity_id
_entity_poly.type
_entity_poly.pdbx_seq_one_letter_code
_entity_poly.pdbx_strand_id
1 'polypeptide(L)' 'MVMQALDMARESPEAECDAKISALLNGALAEVVARLRAAPETYVMRRDEFSVFNFFQSRFDKRDELFMSARRRYWWFTTA' A
#
# COMPACT_ATOMS: atom_id res chain seq x y z
N MET A 1 -13.15 5.27 -3.88
CA MET A 1 -12.28 6.45 -4.07
C MET A 1 -10.80 6.09 -4.21
N VAL A 2 -10.14 5.53 -3.19
CA VAL A 2 -8.69 5.19 -3.29
C VAL A 2 -8.38 4.17 -4.39
N MET A 3 -9.15 3.09 -4.51
CA MET A 3 -8.97 2.09 -5.58
C MET A 3 -9.17 2.68 -6.99
N GLN A 4 -10.11 3.59 -7.18
CA GLN A 4 -10.32 4.24 -8.49
C GLN A 4 -9.16 5.17 -8.86
N ALA A 5 -8.60 5.88 -7.88
CA ALA A 5 -7.40 6.68 -8.07
C ALA A 5 -6.18 5.80 -8.39
N LEU A 6 -6.10 4.62 -7.76
CA LEU A 6 -5.08 3.62 -8.05
C LEU A 6 -5.21 3.08 -9.48
N ASP A 7 -6.43 2.75 -9.91
CA ASP A 7 -6.69 2.25 -11.27
C ASP A 7 -6.33 3.32 -12.31
N MET A 8 -6.74 4.59 -12.10
CA MET A 8 -6.34 5.70 -12.98
C MET A 8 -4.82 5.90 -13.05
N ALA A 9 -4.12 5.88 -11.91
CA ALA A 9 -2.66 6.01 -11.88
C ALA A 9 -1.94 4.84 -12.59
N ARG A 10 -2.56 3.65 -12.60
CA ARG A 10 -2.02 2.48 -13.31
C ARG A 10 -2.31 2.52 -14.81
N GLU A 11 -3.48 3.01 -15.20
CA GLU A 11 -3.88 3.15 -16.60
C GLU A 11 -3.17 4.31 -17.31
N SER A 12 -2.82 5.36 -16.57
CA SER A 12 -2.10 6.51 -17.12
C SER A 12 -1.00 7.01 -16.17
N PRO A 13 0.29 6.96 -16.57
CA PRO A 13 1.38 7.56 -15.80
C PRO A 13 1.19 9.07 -15.56
N GLU A 14 0.48 9.75 -16.46
CA GLU A 14 0.14 11.17 -16.34
C GLU A 14 -0.86 11.42 -15.20
N ALA A 15 -1.73 10.45 -14.91
CA ALA A 15 -2.63 10.51 -13.78
C ALA A 15 -1.88 10.32 -12.44
N GLU A 16 -0.73 9.63 -12.41
CA GLU A 16 0.15 9.62 -11.24
C GLU A 16 0.75 11.02 -10.98
N CYS A 17 1.00 11.81 -12.04
CA CYS A 17 1.43 13.21 -11.92
C CYS A 17 0.32 14.16 -11.44
N ASP A 18 -0.95 13.73 -11.42
CA ASP A 18 -2.02 14.54 -10.82
C ASP A 18 -1.79 14.62 -9.30
N ALA A 19 -1.51 15.84 -8.83
CA ALA A 19 -1.24 16.13 -7.42
C ALA A 19 -2.36 15.64 -6.48
N LYS A 20 -3.63 15.58 -6.94
CA LYS A 20 -4.75 15.07 -6.15
C LYS A 20 -4.71 13.55 -6.02
N ILE A 21 -4.44 12.83 -7.12
CA ILE A 21 -4.32 11.37 -7.12
C ILE A 21 -3.12 10.97 -6.28
N SER A 22 -1.97 11.60 -6.51
CA SER A 22 -0.76 11.40 -5.72
C SER A 22 -0.98 11.70 -4.23
N ALA A 23 -1.66 12.79 -3.86
CA ALA A 23 -1.96 13.10 -2.46
C ALA A 23 -2.90 12.07 -1.82
N LEU A 24 -3.92 11.61 -2.54
CA LEU A 24 -4.86 10.60 -2.05
C LEU A 24 -4.17 9.25 -1.81
N LEU A 25 -3.36 8.81 -2.77
CA LEU A 25 -2.61 7.56 -2.69
C LEU A 25 -1.56 7.59 -1.57
N ASN A 26 -0.82 8.70 -1.45
CA ASN A 26 0.12 8.88 -0.34
C ASN A 26 -0.58 8.95 1.03
N GLY A 27 -1.74 9.59 1.12
CA GLY A 27 -2.55 9.63 2.35
C GLY A 27 -2.99 8.23 2.78
N ALA A 28 -3.55 7.45 1.85
CA ALA A 28 -3.94 6.07 2.10
C ALA A 28 -2.75 5.20 2.52
N LEU A 29 -1.61 5.37 1.85
CA LEU A 29 -0.38 4.67 2.21
C LEU A 29 0.11 5.04 3.61
N ALA A 30 0.08 6.33 3.97
CA ALA A 30 0.49 6.80 5.29
C ALA A 30 -0.39 6.20 6.40
N GLU A 31 -1.70 6.09 6.18
CA GLU A 31 -2.60 5.42 7.12
C GLU A 31 -2.26 3.93 7.29
N VAL A 32 -2.01 3.21 6.18
CA VAL A 32 -1.61 1.80 6.21
C VAL A 32 -0.30 1.61 6.96
N VAL A 33 0.70 2.45 6.67
CA VAL A 33 2.00 2.42 7.35
C VAL A 33 1.86 2.78 8.83
N ALA A 34 1.01 3.74 9.19
CA ALA A 34 0.74 4.09 10.59
C ALA A 34 0.15 2.90 11.35
N ARG A 35 -0.82 2.19 10.78
CA ARG A 35 -1.40 0.97 11.36
C ARG A 35 -0.39 -0.16 11.47
N LEU A 36 0.44 -0.33 10.44
CA LEU A 36 1.53 -1.30 10.46
C LEU A 36 2.54 -1.00 11.56
N ARG A 37 2.90 0.27 11.78
CA ARG A 37 3.80 0.65 12.87
C ARG A 37 3.16 0.55 14.24
N ALA A 38 1.86 0.80 14.34
CA ALA A 38 1.11 0.63 15.59
C ALA A 38 0.98 -0.84 16.01
N ALA A 39 0.87 -1.75 15.03
CA ALA A 39 0.69 -3.19 15.25
C ALA A 39 1.56 -4.01 14.28
N PRO A 40 2.90 -3.97 14.45
CA PRO A 40 3.85 -4.51 13.48
C PRO A 40 3.85 -6.03 13.40
N GLU A 41 3.26 -6.74 14.36
CA GLU A 41 3.17 -8.21 14.34
C GLU A 41 1.75 -8.71 14.09
N THR A 42 0.72 -7.96 14.52
CA THR A 42 -0.68 -8.41 14.50
C THR A 42 -1.51 -7.82 13.36
N TYR A 43 -1.13 -6.67 12.80
CA TYR A 43 -1.89 -6.04 11.73
C TYR A 43 -1.79 -6.81 10.40
N VAL A 44 -2.93 -7.18 9.83
CA VAL A 44 -3.02 -7.77 8.49
C VAL A 44 -3.71 -6.76 7.58
N MET A 45 -3.02 -6.36 6.50
CA MET A 45 -3.58 -5.46 5.50
C MET A 45 -4.79 -6.09 4.81
N ARG A 46 -5.79 -5.28 4.49
CA ARG A 46 -6.90 -5.71 3.62
C ARG A 46 -6.50 -5.63 2.15
N ARG A 47 -7.29 -6.24 1.26
CA ARG A 47 -6.98 -6.34 -0.17
C ARG A 47 -6.81 -4.98 -0.85
N ASP A 48 -7.62 -4.00 -0.46
CA ASP A 48 -7.55 -2.61 -0.91
C ASP A 48 -6.25 -1.93 -0.42
N GLU A 49 -5.95 -2.06 0.86
CA GLU A 49 -4.73 -1.54 1.49
C GLU A 49 -3.47 -2.17 0.88
N PHE A 50 -3.50 -3.47 0.64
CA PHE A 50 -2.43 -4.20 -0.03
C PHE A 50 -2.24 -3.74 -1.47
N SER A 51 -3.32 -3.39 -2.19
CA SER A 51 -3.23 -2.89 -3.56
C SER A 51 -2.51 -1.54 -3.62
N VAL A 52 -2.83 -0.63 -2.69
CA VAL A 52 -2.11 0.66 -2.55
C VAL A 52 -0.66 0.40 -2.16
N PHE A 53 -0.43 -0.42 -1.13
CA PHE A 53 0.92 -0.76 -0.68
C PHE A 53 1.79 -1.36 -1.79
N ASN A 54 1.22 -2.27 -2.59
CA ASN A 54 1.91 -2.92 -3.70
C ASN A 54 2.23 -1.94 -4.85
N PHE A 55 1.38 -0.94 -5.08
CA PHE A 55 1.67 0.13 -6.05
C PHE A 55 2.93 0.92 -5.66
N PHE A 56 3.12 1.18 -4.36
CA PHE A 56 4.30 1.87 -3.84
C PHE A 56 5.51 0.95 -3.58
N GLN A 57 5.45 -0.34 -3.93
CA GLN A 57 6.54 -1.30 -3.65
C GLN A 57 7.89 -0.90 -4.24
N SER A 58 7.88 -0.16 -5.36
CA SER A 58 9.10 0.32 -6.03
C SER A 58 9.80 1.42 -5.24
N ARG A 59 9.08 2.16 -4.40
CA ARG A 59 9.60 3.24 -3.56
C ARG A 59 10.15 2.74 -2.22
N PHE A 60 9.78 1.53 -1.80
CA PHE A 60 10.26 0.96 -0.54
C PHE A 60 11.55 0.18 -0.72
N ASP A 61 12.44 0.30 0.26
CA ASP A 61 13.63 -0.55 0.31
C ASP A 61 13.19 -1.99 0.57
N LYS A 62 13.65 -2.91 -0.29
CA LYS A 62 13.42 -4.34 -0.12
C LYS A 62 14.01 -4.87 1.17
N ARG A 63 14.91 -4.14 1.83
CA ARG A 63 15.50 -4.53 3.13
C ARG A 63 14.66 -4.12 4.34
N ASP A 64 13.57 -3.38 4.15
CA ASP A 64 12.75 -2.93 5.27
C ASP A 64 11.92 -4.11 5.84
N GLU A 65 12.28 -4.54 7.05
CA GLU A 65 11.67 -5.66 7.75
C GLU A 65 10.18 -5.44 8.02
N LEU A 66 9.75 -4.20 8.22
CA LEU A 66 8.34 -3.88 8.46
C LEU A 66 7.51 -4.25 7.22
N PHE A 67 7.98 -3.84 6.03
CA PHE A 67 7.29 -4.07 4.76
C PHE A 67 7.34 -5.56 4.37
N MET A 68 8.49 -6.20 4.58
CA MET A 68 8.67 -7.65 4.41
C MET A 68 7.70 -8.46 5.28
N SER A 69 7.63 -8.15 6.57
CA SER A 69 6.79 -8.87 7.55
C SER A 69 5.31 -8.64 7.30
N ALA A 70 4.94 -7.43 6.90
CA ALA A 70 3.57 -7.10 6.52
C ALA A 70 3.10 -7.86 5.28
N ARG A 71 3.94 -7.93 4.24
CA ARG A 71 3.65 -8.68 3.02
C ARG A 71 3.51 -10.17 3.29
N ARG A 72 4.41 -10.72 4.11
CA ARG A 72 4.38 -12.14 4.48
C ARG A 72 3.09 -12.52 5.20
N ARG A 73 2.62 -11.68 6.14
CA ARG A 73 1.35 -11.89 6.85
C ARG A 73 0.14 -11.84 5.95
N TYR A 74 0.08 -10.88 5.01
CA TYR A 74 -0.99 -10.82 4.03
C TYR A 74 -1.11 -12.12 3.22
N TRP A 75 0.01 -12.63 2.69
CA TRP A 75 0.02 -13.90 1.96
C TRP A 75 -0.36 -15.08 2.86
N TRP A 76 0.16 -15.14 4.09
CA TRP A 76 -0.17 -16.20 5.04
C TRP A 76 -1.67 -16.26 5.35
N PHE A 77 -2.30 -15.10 5.58
CA PHE A 77 -3.72 -15.01 5.91
C PHE A 77 -4.64 -15.31 4.70
N THR A 78 -4.21 -14.95 3.49
CA THR A 78 -5.00 -15.16 2.26
C THR A 78 -4.87 -16.57 1.67
N THR A 79 -3.85 -17.33 2.05
CA THR A 79 -3.63 -18.71 1.59
C THR A 79 -4.16 -19.77 2.58
N ALA A 80 -4.62 -19.35 3.76
CA ALA A 80 -5.25 -20.19 4.77
C ALA A 80 -6.76 -20.26 4.57
#